data_AF-A0A936FUG3-F1
#
_entry.id   AF-A0A936FUG3-F1
#
_cell.length_a   1.000
_cell.length_b   1.000
_cell.length_c   1.000
_cell.angle_alpha   90.00
_cell.angle_beta   90.00
_cell.angle_gamma   90.00
#
_symmetry.space_group_name_H-M   'P 1'
#
loop_
_entity.id
_entity.type
_entity.pdbx_description
1 polymer ?
#
loop_
_entity_poly.entity_id
_entity_poly.type
_entity_poly.pdbx_seq_one_letter_code
_entity_poly.pdbx_strand_id
1 'polypeptide(L)' 'MTMQEGAQQFGNGYSKEKLSVGAFPIGILKFMSIFMPYIKFQSNLMQIMLNNIDTFESQKTWDLLGKPMISVEQFAKKQ' A
#
# COMPACT_ATOMS: atom_id res chain seq x y z
N MET A 1 -5.19 -10.46 1.91
CA MET A 1 -5.00 -9.56 0.76
C MET A 1 -3.52 -9.23 0.70
N THR A 2 -2.89 -9.43 -0.45
CA THR A 2 -1.50 -9.04 -0.68
C THR A 2 -1.40 -7.57 -1.07
N MET A 3 -0.22 -6.96 -0.96
CA MET A 3 0.00 -5.58 -1.43
C MET A 3 -0.33 -5.41 -2.91
N GLN A 4 0.00 -6.41 -3.74
CA GLN A 4 -0.29 -6.39 -5.17
C GLN A 4 -1.79 -6.46 -5.46
N GLU A 5 -2.53 -7.30 -4.75
CA GLU A 5 -4.00 -7.37 -4.84
C GLU A 5 -4.64 -6.04 -4.44
N GLY A 6 -4.18 -5.42 -3.34
CA GLY A 6 -4.68 -4.12 -2.88
C GLY A 6 -4.42 -3.02 -3.90
N ALA A 7 -3.20 -2.96 -4.46
CA ALA A 7 -2.86 -2.01 -5.52
C ALA A 7 -3.72 -2.20 -6.78
N GLN A 8 -3.98 -3.46 -7.16
CA GLN A 8 -4.87 -3.75 -8.29
C GLN A 8 -6.32 -3.33 -8.02
N GLN A 9 -6.86 -3.61 -6.83
CA GLN A 9 -8.20 -3.18 -6.45
C GLN A 9 -8.33 -1.65 -6.45
N PHE A 10 -7.31 -0.94 -5.96
CA PHE A 10 -7.30 0.51 -6.00
C PHE A 10 -7.25 1.03 -7.45
N GLY A 11 -6.30 0.52 -8.26
CA GLY A 11 -6.15 0.91 -9.66
C GLY A 11 -7.39 0.65 -10.52
N ASN A 12 -8.13 -0.42 -10.24
CA ASN A 12 -9.40 -0.74 -10.92
C ASN A 12 -10.53 0.24 -10.56
N GLY A 13 -10.53 0.77 -9.33
CA GLY A 13 -11.58 1.68 -8.85
C GLY A 13 -11.29 3.15 -9.12
N TYR A 14 -10.04 3.53 -9.36
CA TYR A 14 -9.63 4.92 -9.56
C TYR A 14 -9.78 5.36 -11.01
N SER A 15 -10.51 6.45 -11.26
CA SER A 15 -10.88 6.88 -12.61
C SER A 15 -10.25 8.19 -13.08
N LYS A 16 -9.58 8.93 -12.18
CA LYS A 16 -9.04 10.26 -12.51
C LYS A 16 -7.89 10.20 -13.52
N GLU A 17 -7.09 9.14 -13.48
CA GLU A 17 -5.99 8.89 -14.40
C GLU A 17 -5.69 7.39 -14.49
N LYS A 18 -5.02 6.97 -15.57
CA LYS A 18 -4.67 5.58 -15.79
C LYS A 18 -3.45 5.19 -14.95
N LEU A 19 -3.68 4.49 -13.85
CA LEU A 19 -2.61 3.93 -13.02
C LEU A 19 -2.10 2.61 -13.59
N SER A 20 -0.80 2.35 -13.40
CA SER A 20 -0.19 1.05 -13.61
C SER A 20 0.21 0.44 -12.27
N VAL A 21 0.03 -0.87 -12.14
CA VAL A 21 0.52 -1.64 -10.99
C VAL A 21 1.85 -2.26 -11.38
N GLY A 22 2.89 -2.00 -10.59
CA GLY A 22 4.23 -2.51 -10.82
C GLY A 22 4.87 -3.02 -9.54
N ALA A 23 5.89 -3.86 -9.71
CA ALA A 23 6.76 -4.30 -8.64
C ALA A 23 8.17 -3.79 -8.91
N PHE A 24 8.89 -3.42 -7.85
CA PHE A 24 10.25 -2.91 -7.97
C PHE A 24 11.18 -3.59 -6.96
N PRO A 25 12.37 -4.08 -7.38
CA PRO A 25 13.31 -4.69 -6.47
C PRO A 25 13.78 -3.72 -5.38
N ILE A 26 13.73 -4.15 -4.11
CA ILE A 26 14.09 -3.30 -2.97
C ILE A 26 15.54 -2.80 -3.03
N GLY A 27 16.46 -3.61 -3.60
CA GLY A 27 17.86 -3.23 -3.78
C GLY A 27 18.02 -2.03 -4.72
N ILE A 28 17.19 -1.94 -5.77
CA ILE A 28 17.22 -0.79 -6.68
C ILE A 28 16.60 0.43 -6.01
N LEU A 29 15.51 0.25 -5.23
CA LEU A 29 14.90 1.35 -4.48
C LEU A 29 15.88 1.96 -3.47
N LYS A 30 16.64 1.10 -2.78
CA LYS A 30 17.71 1.50 -1.87
C LYS A 30 18.85 2.21 -2.60
N PHE A 31 19.28 1.71 -3.75
CA PHE A 31 20.29 2.38 -4.57
C PHE A 31 19.83 3.78 -5.00
N MET A 32 18.60 3.91 -5.50
CA MET A 32 18.00 5.17 -5.88
C MET A 32 17.90 6.16 -4.71
N SER A 33 17.64 5.67 -3.49
CA SER A 33 17.55 6.52 -2.30
C SER A 33 18.85 7.26 -1.94
N ILE A 34 20.00 6.78 -2.42
CA ILE A 34 21.29 7.47 -2.23
C ILE A 34 21.31 8.79 -3.01
N PHE A 35 20.70 8.82 -4.20
CA PHE A 35 20.72 9.96 -5.11
C PHE A 35 19.45 10.80 -5.04
N MET A 36 18.34 10.23 -4.58
CA MET A 36 17.03 10.88 -4.52
C MET A 36 16.49 10.89 -3.07
N PRO A 37 16.65 12.01 -2.34
CA PRO A 37 16.20 12.13 -0.96
C PRO A 37 14.70 11.87 -0.78
N TYR A 38 13.88 12.23 -1.79
CA TYR A 38 12.45 11.95 -1.79
C TYR A 38 12.16 10.45 -1.66
N ILE A 39 12.96 9.59 -2.31
CA ILE A 39 12.79 8.11 -2.34
C ILE A 39 13.26 7.44 -1.04
N LYS A 40 14.07 8.14 -0.23
CA LYS A 40 14.63 7.59 1.01
C LYS A 40 13.56 7.16 2.00
N PHE A 41 12.48 7.94 2.12
CA PHE A 41 11.36 7.59 2.98
C PHE A 41 10.67 6.30 2.51
N GLN A 42 10.31 6.21 1.23
CA GLN A 42 9.62 5.02 0.70
C GLN A 42 10.53 3.79 0.75
N SER A 43 11.84 3.94 0.49
CA SER A 43 12.78 2.83 0.61
C SER A 43 12.82 2.24 2.02
N ASN A 44 12.88 3.10 3.04
CA ASN A 44 12.89 2.65 4.43
C ASN A 44 11.54 2.02 4.83
N LEU A 45 10.43 2.64 4.43
CA LEU A 45 9.09 2.12 4.69
C LEU A 45 8.90 0.74 4.05
N MET A 46 9.26 0.57 2.78
CA MET A 46 9.19 -0.72 2.08
C MET A 46 10.07 -1.77 2.75
N GLN A 47 11.26 -1.40 3.23
CA GLN A 47 12.13 -2.33 3.94
C GLN A 47 11.50 -2.83 5.25
N ILE A 48 10.82 -1.95 5.99
CA ILE A 48 10.10 -2.33 7.22
C ILE A 48 8.94 -3.26 6.87
N MET A 49 8.10 -2.89 5.90
CA MET A 49 6.92 -3.69 5.53
C MET A 49 7.28 -5.07 4.96
N LEU A 50 8.43 -5.22 4.29
CA LEU A 50 8.85 -6.51 3.73
C LEU A 50 9.49 -7.45 4.77
N ASN A 51 10.10 -6.91 5.83
CA ASN A 51 10.80 -7.71 6.84
C ASN A 51 9.97 -7.97 8.11
N ASN A 52 8.84 -7.28 8.27
CA ASN A 52 7.94 -7.48 9.38
C ASN A 52 6.74 -8.34 8.95
N ILE A 53 6.36 -9.27 9.82
CA ILE A 53 5.05 -9.93 9.74
C ILE A 53 4.09 -9.04 10.50
N ASP A 54 3.31 -8.22 9.78
CA ASP A 54 2.29 -7.39 10.40
C ASP A 54 1.17 -8.27 10.98
N THR A 55 1.01 -8.23 12.30
CA THR A 55 -0.14 -8.80 12.99
C THR A 55 -1.33 -7.87 12.86
N PHE A 56 -2.52 -8.45 12.80
CA PHE A 56 -3.74 -7.67 12.73
C PHE A 56 -4.11 -7.11 14.11
N GLU A 57 -3.78 -5.84 14.35
CA GLU A 57 -4.00 -5.17 15.65
C GLU A 57 -5.38 -4.50 15.78
N SER A 58 -6.14 -4.40 14.69
CA SER A 58 -7.40 -3.62 14.66
C SER A 58 -8.64 -4.40 15.10
N GLN A 59 -8.49 -5.64 15.60
CA GLN A 59 -9.61 -6.48 16.00
C GLN A 59 -10.48 -5.81 17.06
N LYS A 60 -9.85 -5.27 18.11
CA LYS A 60 -10.55 -4.54 19.18
C LYS A 60 -11.38 -3.36 18.64
N THR A 61 -10.84 -2.63 17.66
CA THR A 61 -11.54 -1.51 17.04
C THR A 61 -12.76 -1.99 16.25
N TRP A 62 -12.64 -3.10 15.53
CA TRP A 62 -13.76 -3.69 14.80
C TRP A 62 -14.84 -4.24 15.73
N ASP A 63 -14.46 -4.80 16.87
CA ASP A 63 -15.42 -5.29 17.86
C ASP A 63 -16.23 -4.14 18.47
N LEU A 64 -15.61 -2.96 18.65
CA LEU A 64 -16.24 -1.77 19.23
C LEU A 64 -17.06 -0.96 18.23
N LEU A 65 -16.56 -0.77 17.01
CA LEU A 65 -17.13 0.16 16.03
C LEU A 65 -17.81 -0.54 14.85
N GLY A 66 -17.68 -1.87 14.78
CA GLY A 66 -18.04 -2.66 13.60
C GLY A 66 -16.93 -2.71 12.55
N LYS A 67 -17.03 -3.68 11.64
CA LYS A 67 -16.10 -3.80 10.52
C LYS A 67 -16.36 -2.71 9.47
N PRO A 68 -15.31 -2.17 8.81
CA PRO A 68 -15.48 -1.28 7.69
C PRO A 68 -16.30 -1.94 6.59
N MET A 69 -17.34 -1.25 6.09
CA MET A 69 -18.17 -1.75 4.99
C MET A 69 -17.66 -1.34 3.60
N ILE A 70 -16.74 -0.37 3.54
CA ILE A 70 -16.19 0.13 2.26
C ILE A 70 -15.01 -0.74 1.81
N SER A 71 -15.05 -1.21 0.56
CA SER A 71 -13.91 -1.90 -0.05
C SER A 71 -12.85 -0.92 -0.58
N VAL A 72 -11.65 -1.41 -0.84
CA VAL A 72 -10.55 -0.61 -1.44
C VAL A 72 -10.99 0.00 -2.77
N GLU A 73 -11.68 -0.78 -3.61
CA GLU A 73 -12.20 -0.31 -4.90
C GLU A 73 -13.27 0.78 -4.73
N GLN A 74 -14.20 0.61 -3.78
CA GLN A 74 -15.24 1.61 -3.49
C GLN A 74 -14.65 2.90 -2.92
N PHE A 75 -13.57 2.80 -2.14
CA PHE A 75 -12.82 3.96 -1.68
C PHE A 75 -12.14 4.66 -2.85
N ALA A 76 -11.48 3.91 -3.74
CA ALA A 76 -10.78 4.46 -4.90
C ALA A 76 -11.72 5.21 -5.86
N LYS A 77 -12.97 4.78 -6.01
CA LYS A 77 -14.02 5.48 -6.78
C LYS A 77 -14.37 6.88 -6.27
N LYS A 78 -13.96 7.22 -5.04
CA LYS A 78 -14.24 8.52 -4.39
C LYS A 78 -13.05 9.48 -4.40
N GLN A 79 -11.91 9.08 -4.96
CA GLN A 79 -10.67 9.88 -5.06
C GLN A 79 -10.52 10.49 -6.46
#